data_AF-A0AAD7K297-F1
#
_entry.id   AF-A0AAD7K297-F1
#
_cell.length_a   1.000
_cell.length_b   1.000
_cell.length_c   1.000
_cell.angle_alpha   90.00
_cell.angle_beta   90.00
_cell.angle_gamma   90.00
#
_symmetry.space_group_name_H-M   'P 1'
#
loop_
_entity.id
_entity.type
_entity.pdbx_description
1 polymer ?
#
loop_
_entity_poly.entity_id
_entity_poly.type
_entity_poly.pdbx_seq_one_letter_code
_entity_poly.pdbx_strand_id
1 'polypeptide(L)'
;MADTTTAPAPATVEINDALFCTHFKEVCADCSFDGREENDAFFGFDFIDREGIEAPPAIVNKDGVYQCKKHASAACNQCYGWKKQITRARTAAKKAGKK
;
A
#
# COMPACT_ATOMS: atom_id res chain seq x y z
N MET A 1 13.85 -36.73 -1.55
CA MET A 1 14.49 -35.43 -1.80
C MET A 1 13.63 -34.68 -2.81
N ALA A 2 12.70 -33.86 -2.36
CA ALA A 2 11.99 -32.91 -3.20
C ALA A 2 11.80 -31.65 -2.34
N ASP A 3 12.87 -30.86 -2.28
CA ASP A 3 12.85 -29.51 -1.72
C ASP A 3 12.16 -28.63 -2.77
N THR A 4 10.86 -28.45 -2.61
CA THR A 4 10.15 -27.39 -3.32
C THR A 4 10.50 -26.09 -2.60
N THR A 5 11.56 -25.44 -3.07
CA THR A 5 11.82 -24.03 -2.84
C THR A 5 10.59 -23.24 -3.30
N THR A 6 9.66 -23.00 -2.37
CA THR A 6 8.62 -21.99 -2.52
C THR A 6 9.34 -20.65 -2.40
N ALA A 7 9.55 -19.97 -3.53
CA ALA A 7 9.87 -18.56 -3.56
C ALA A 7 8.97 -17.85 -2.54
N PRO A 8 9.49 -16.98 -1.65
CA PRO A 8 8.64 -16.30 -0.68
C PRO A 8 7.61 -15.54 -1.50
N ALA A 9 6.35 -15.99 -1.46
CA ALA A 9 5.24 -15.23 -2.01
C ALA A 9 5.40 -13.80 -1.45
N PRO A 10 5.31 -12.76 -2.28
CA PRO A 10 5.47 -11.41 -1.78
C PRO A 10 4.43 -11.25 -0.66
N ALA A 11 4.89 -11.15 0.58
CA ALA A 11 4.01 -11.07 1.73
C ALA A 11 3.37 -9.68 1.68
N THR A 12 2.27 -9.56 0.94
CA THR A 12 1.50 -8.34 0.82
C THR A 12 0.84 -8.08 2.16
N VAL A 13 0.94 -6.85 2.61
CA VAL A 13 0.37 -6.39 3.87
C VAL A 13 -0.83 -5.52 3.57
N GLU A 14 -1.97 -5.89 4.12
CA GLU A 14 -3.23 -5.17 3.95
C GLU A 14 -3.40 -4.23 5.14
N ILE A 15 -3.26 -2.93 4.89
CA ILE A 15 -3.31 -1.89 5.92
C ILE A 15 -4.49 -1.00 5.63
N ASN A 16 -5.53 -1.08 6.47
CA ASN A 16 -6.76 -0.30 6.31
C ASN A 16 -7.30 -0.35 4.87
N ASP A 17 -7.46 -1.58 4.36
CA ASP A 17 -7.99 -1.87 3.03
C ASP A 17 -7.14 -1.39 1.85
N ALA A 18 -5.87 -1.04 2.09
CA ALA A 18 -4.88 -0.83 1.05
C ALA A 18 -3.80 -1.92 1.11
N LEU A 19 -3.46 -2.45 -0.06
CA LEU A 19 -2.42 -3.42 -0.30
C LEU A 19 -1.05 -2.73 -0.42
N PHE A 20 -0.10 -3.21 0.37
CA PHE A 20 1.30 -2.79 0.33
C PHE A 20 2.20 -4.03 0.32
N CYS A 21 3.49 -3.85 0.01
CA CYS A 21 4.48 -4.88 0.27
C CYS A 21 4.96 -4.88 1.74
N THR A 22 5.76 -5.86 2.14
CA THR A 22 6.43 -5.92 3.46
C THR A 22 7.26 -4.68 3.82
N HIS A 23 7.68 -3.88 2.82
CA HIS A 23 8.37 -2.61 3.01
C HIS A 23 7.43 -1.43 3.23
N PHE A 24 6.12 -1.67 3.36
CA PHE A 24 5.12 -0.63 3.46
C PHE A 24 5.11 0.29 2.24
N LYS A 25 5.34 -0.25 1.03
CA LYS A 25 5.27 0.54 -0.22
C LYS A 25 4.22 -0.05 -1.16
N GLU A 26 3.40 0.83 -1.75
CA GLU A 26 2.40 0.43 -2.76
C GLU A 26 3.10 0.03 -4.06
N VAL A 27 4.17 0.75 -4.41
CA VAL A 27 5.09 0.38 -5.49
C VAL A 27 6.45 0.14 -4.88
N CYS A 28 6.95 -1.09 -5.00
CA CYS A 28 8.25 -1.47 -4.49
C CYS A 28 9.08 -2.05 -5.63
N ALA A 29 10.08 -1.31 -6.09
CA ALA A 29 11.03 -1.80 -7.09
C ALA A 29 11.83 -3.00 -6.57
N ASP A 30 12.12 -3.05 -5.26
CA ASP A 30 12.82 -4.14 -4.59
C ASP A 30 12.02 -5.45 -4.64
N CYS A 31 10.72 -5.39 -4.39
CA CYS A 31 9.83 -6.57 -4.44
C CYS A 31 9.18 -6.78 -5.81
N SER A 32 9.42 -5.89 -6.78
CA SER A 32 8.63 -5.78 -8.01
C SER A 32 7.11 -5.84 -7.75
N PHE A 33 6.66 -5.23 -6.66
CA PHE A 33 5.27 -5.19 -6.26
C PHE A 33 4.64 -3.89 -6.74
N ASP A 34 3.53 -3.98 -7.47
CA ASP A 34 2.73 -2.84 -7.90
C ASP A 34 1.27 -3.04 -7.48
N GLY A 35 0.92 -2.48 -6.32
CA GLY A 35 -0.44 -2.48 -5.79
C GLY A 35 -1.28 -1.28 -6.22
N ARG A 36 -0.80 -0.44 -7.16
CA ARG A 36 -1.52 0.78 -7.58
C ARG A 36 -2.88 0.45 -8.15
N GLU A 37 -2.95 -0.51 -9.06
CA GLU A 37 -4.20 -0.93 -9.69
C GLU A 37 -5.21 -1.45 -8.66
N GLU A 38 -4.77 -2.34 -7.75
CA GLU A 38 -5.61 -2.90 -6.70
C GLU A 38 -6.11 -1.82 -5.72
N ASN A 39 -5.23 -0.92 -5.26
CA ASN A 39 -5.61 0.16 -4.35
C ASN A 39 -6.52 1.18 -5.05
N ASP A 40 -6.22 1.58 -6.28
CA ASP A 40 -7.09 2.47 -7.05
C ASP A 40 -8.48 1.86 -7.24
N ALA A 41 -8.55 0.61 -7.70
CA ALA A 41 -9.80 -0.10 -7.91
C ALA A 41 -10.62 -0.21 -6.62
N PHE A 42 -9.97 -0.56 -5.50
CA PHE A 42 -10.61 -0.68 -4.20
C PHE A 42 -11.21 0.64 -3.72
N PHE A 43 -10.49 1.76 -3.90
CA PHE A 43 -10.96 3.09 -3.53
C PHE A 43 -11.85 3.77 -4.59
N GLY A 44 -12.13 3.10 -5.71
CA GLY A 44 -12.98 3.61 -6.80
C GLY A 44 -12.31 4.69 -7.66
N PHE A 45 -11.01 4.59 -7.84
CA PHE A 45 -10.22 5.49 -8.67
C PHE A 45 -9.77 4.78 -9.96
N ASP A 46 -9.71 5.51 -11.09
CA ASP A 46 -9.05 5.00 -12.29
C ASP A 46 -7.54 4.83 -12.07
N PHE A 47 -7.02 3.69 -12.57
CA PHE A 47 -5.58 3.45 -12.68
C PHE A 47 -4.90 4.61 -13.41
N ILE A 48 -3.86 5.16 -12.77
CA ILE A 48 -2.97 6.12 -13.40
C ILE A 48 -1.54 5.82 -12.97
N ASP A 49 -0.58 6.18 -13.82
CA ASP A 49 0.84 6.11 -13.46
C ASP A 49 1.16 7.22 -12.44
N ARG A 50 0.89 6.94 -11.15
CA ARG A 50 1.28 7.77 -10.02
C ARG A 50 2.50 7.21 -9.32
N GLU A 51 3.24 8.08 -8.64
CA GLU A 51 4.28 7.67 -7.71
C GLU A 51 3.62 6.84 -6.58
N GLY A 52 4.15 5.64 -6.33
CA GLY A 52 3.65 4.75 -5.30
C GLY A 52 3.69 5.42 -3.94
N ILE A 53 2.65 5.23 -3.14
CA ILE A 53 2.61 5.79 -1.78
C ILE A 53 3.29 4.83 -0.79
N GLU A 54 3.87 5.42 0.25
CA GLU A 54 4.52 4.70 1.33
C GLU A 54 3.63 4.72 2.57
N ALA A 55 3.35 3.54 3.09
CA ALA A 55 2.61 3.37 4.32
C ALA A 55 3.48 3.66 5.54
N PRO A 56 2.93 4.33 6.57
CA PRO A 56 3.65 4.52 7.82
C PRO A 56 3.75 3.18 8.56
N PRO A 57 4.74 3.04 9.45
CA PRO A 57 4.94 1.81 10.22
C PRO A 57 3.68 1.46 11.02
N ALA A 58 3.12 0.29 10.69
CA ALA A 58 1.97 -0.29 11.36
C ALA A 58 2.42 -1.39 12.34
N ILE A 59 1.64 -1.60 13.38
CA ILE A 59 1.76 -2.73 14.31
C ILE A 59 0.69 -3.75 13.97
N VAL A 60 1.02 -5.03 14.04
CA VAL A 60 0.05 -6.12 13.84
C VAL A 60 -0.52 -6.49 15.20
N ASN A 61 -1.85 -6.50 15.31
CA ASN A 61 -2.53 -6.94 16.51
C ASN A 61 -2.66 -8.48 16.55
N LYS A 62 -3.08 -9.06 17.67
CA LYS A 62 -3.20 -10.54 17.81
C LYS A 62 -4.11 -11.18 16.77
N ASP A 63 -5.06 -10.42 16.24
CA ASP A 63 -6.00 -10.82 15.18
C ASP A 63 -5.43 -10.69 13.76
N GLY A 64 -4.14 -10.34 13.61
CA GLY A 64 -3.51 -10.15 12.30
C GLY A 64 -3.81 -8.80 11.63
N VAL A 65 -4.56 -7.92 12.31
CA VAL A 65 -4.96 -6.61 11.76
C VAL A 65 -3.86 -5.58 11.96
N TYR A 66 -3.50 -4.88 10.87
CA TYR A 66 -2.55 -3.77 10.91
C TYR A 66 -3.19 -2.50 11.50
N GLN A 67 -2.52 -1.93 12.51
CA GLN A 67 -2.95 -0.75 13.23
C GLN A 67 -1.82 0.27 13.29
N CYS A 68 -2.15 1.56 13.32
CA CYS A 68 -1.10 2.58 13.27
C CYS A 68 -0.29 2.55 14.58
N LYS A 69 1.04 2.59 14.49
CA LYS A 69 1.90 2.54 15.69
C LYS A 69 1.64 3.69 16.68
N LYS A 70 1.16 4.83 16.19
CA LYS A 70 0.88 6.02 17.02
C LYS A 70 -0.47 5.98 17.74
N HIS A 71 -1.52 5.46 17.11
CA HIS A 71 -2.88 5.51 17.67
C HIS A 71 -3.50 4.13 17.90
N ALA A 72 -2.75 3.05 17.63
CA ALA A 72 -3.18 1.65 17.76
C ALA A 72 -4.56 1.39 17.15
N SER A 73 -4.86 2.06 16.04
CA SER A 73 -6.16 1.97 15.37
C SER A 73 -6.01 1.42 13.97
N ALA A 74 -6.83 0.42 13.66
CA ALA A 74 -6.90 -0.21 12.33
C ALA A 74 -7.47 0.74 11.26
N ALA A 75 -8.30 1.71 11.69
CA ALA A 75 -8.96 2.70 10.83
C ALA A 75 -8.53 4.13 11.15
N CYS A 76 -7.22 4.33 11.37
CA CYS A 76 -6.70 5.64 11.70
C CYS A 76 -6.72 6.57 10.48
N ASN A 77 -7.76 7.39 10.34
CA ASN A 77 -7.88 8.37 9.25
C ASN A 77 -6.69 9.34 9.12
N GLN A 78 -5.93 9.56 10.20
CA GLN A 78 -4.75 10.44 10.18
C GLN A 78 -3.51 9.76 9.58
N CYS A 79 -3.35 8.45 9.78
CA CYS A 79 -2.20 7.68 9.28
C CYS A 79 -2.52 6.93 7.99
N TYR A 80 -3.73 6.36 7.92
CA TYR A 80 -4.26 5.52 6.85
C TYR A 80 -5.31 6.24 6.00
N GLY A 81 -5.17 7.55 5.85
CA GLY A 81 -5.98 8.34 4.92
C GLY A 81 -5.61 8.05 3.46
N TRP A 82 -5.57 6.79 3.03
CA TRP A 82 -5.12 6.35 1.70
C TRP A 82 -5.85 7.07 0.60
N LYS A 83 -7.18 7.17 0.69
CA LYS A 83 -7.99 7.94 -0.25
C LYS A 83 -7.46 9.36 -0.48
N LYS A 84 -7.05 10.08 0.59
CA LYS A 84 -6.44 11.41 0.48
C LYS A 84 -5.02 11.36 -0.08
N GLN A 85 -4.20 10.40 0.35
CA GLN A 85 -2.82 10.26 -0.15
C GLN A 85 -2.81 9.93 -1.64
N ILE A 86 -3.60 8.93 -2.05
CA ILE A 86 -3.88 8.56 -3.43
C ILE A 86 -4.34 9.78 -4.21
N THR A 87 -5.37 10.51 -3.76
CA THR A 87 -5.84 11.72 -4.47
C THR A 87 -4.74 12.77 -4.66
N ARG A 88 -3.88 12.98 -3.65
CA ARG A 88 -2.74 13.91 -3.72
C ARG A 88 -1.67 13.42 -4.70
N ALA A 89 -1.29 12.15 -4.62
CA ALA A 89 -0.35 11.50 -5.53
C ALA A 89 -0.87 11.56 -6.98
N ARG A 90 -2.18 11.34 -7.17
CA ARG A 90 -2.82 11.48 -8.48
C ARG A 90 -2.77 12.91 -9.01
N THR A 91 -2.99 13.88 -8.16
CA THR A 91 -2.87 15.31 -8.52
C THR A 91 -1.43 15.68 -8.88
N ALA A 92 -0.45 15.14 -8.15
CA ALA A 92 0.97 15.33 -8.44
C ALA A 92 1.36 14.67 -9.78
N ALA A 93 0.94 13.44 -10.02
CA ALA A 93 1.17 12.71 -11.27
C ALA A 93 0.56 13.43 -12.48
N LYS A 94 -0.70 13.90 -12.37
CA LYS A 94 -1.34 14.72 -13.41
C LYS A 94 -0.61 16.05 -13.69
N LYS A 95 0.06 16.62 -12.69
CA LYS A 95 0.92 17.81 -12.87
C LYS A 95 2.27 17.44 -13.50
N ALA A 96 2.85 16.31 -13.11
CA ALA A 96 4.13 15.83 -13.63
C ALA A 96 4.04 15.42 -15.11
N GLY A 97 2.95 14.75 -15.51
CA GLY A 97 2.68 14.35 -16.89
C GLY A 97 2.23 15.49 -17.81
N LYS A 98 2.18 16.74 -17.33
CA LYS A 98 1.82 17.91 -18.13
C LYS A 98 3.04 18.70 -18.63
N LYS A 99 4.20 18.06 -18.73
CA LYS A 99 5.43 18.61 -19.31
C LYS A 99 5.64 18.09 -20.72
#